data_AF-A0A1C9WBC4-F1
#
_entry.id   AF-A0A1C9WBC4-F1
#
_cell.length_a   1.000
_cell.length_b   1.000
_cell.length_c   1.000
_cell.angle_alpha   90.00
_cell.angle_beta   90.00
_cell.angle_gamma   90.00
#
_symmetry.space_group_name_H-M   'P 1'
#
loop_
_entity.id
_entity.type
_entity.pdbx_description
1 polymer ?
#
loop_
_entity_poly.entity_id
_entity_poly.type
_entity_poly.pdbx_seq_one_letter_code
_entity_poly.pdbx_strand_id
1 'polypeptide(L)'
;MKIRITKSQLRLVIFWSLVILVAPFALETVMLAELAGAEFAIGFLLLYLKQSMLALRDKVARLKRYLGSIAEILANHLAFSERQFLSHAGFSLAAIALGSPIFFTAVIWYPVLVTGTYT
;
A
#
# COMPACT_ATOMS: atom_id res chain seq x y z
N MET A 1 -19.39 -4.52 0.47
CA MET A 1 -19.70 -3.99 -0.88
C MET A 1 -19.31 -5.04 -1.93
N LYS A 2 -20.25 -5.74 -2.57
CA LYS A 2 -19.97 -6.80 -3.57
C LYS A 2 -19.97 -6.17 -4.97
N ILE A 3 -18.80 -6.05 -5.59
CA ILE A 3 -18.68 -5.57 -6.98
C ILE A 3 -19.20 -6.67 -7.91
N ARG A 4 -20.29 -6.42 -8.65
CA ARG A 4 -20.80 -7.34 -9.68
C ARG A 4 -20.23 -6.94 -11.04
N ILE A 5 -19.30 -7.74 -11.57
CA ILE A 5 -18.76 -7.54 -12.92
C ILE A 5 -19.69 -8.19 -13.94
N THR A 6 -20.18 -7.40 -14.90
CA THR A 6 -21.02 -7.87 -16.00
C THR A 6 -20.18 -8.54 -17.09
N LYS A 7 -20.74 -9.49 -17.85
CA LYS A 7 -20.02 -10.20 -18.93
C LYS A 7 -19.40 -9.27 -19.98
N SER A 8 -20.03 -8.12 -20.27
CA SER A 8 -19.47 -7.12 -21.19
C SER A 8 -18.21 -6.45 -20.64
N GLN A 9 -18.21 -6.11 -19.35
CA GLN A 9 -17.04 -5.51 -18.68
C GLN A 9 -15.89 -6.48 -18.58
N LEU A 10 -16.16 -7.78 -18.34
CA LEU A 10 -15.12 -8.80 -18.35
C LEU A 10 -14.43 -8.89 -19.72
N ARG A 11 -15.19 -8.89 -20.83
CA ARG A 11 -14.60 -8.87 -22.18
C ARG A 11 -13.74 -7.63 -22.42
N LEU A 12 -14.20 -6.47 -21.97
CA LEU A 12 -13.49 -5.21 -22.11
C LEU A 12 -12.16 -5.24 -21.33
N VAL A 13 -12.17 -5.74 -20.09
CA VAL A 13 -10.97 -5.93 -19.28
C VAL A 13 -9.98 -6.88 -19.94
N ILE A 14 -10.45 -8.02 -20.47
CA ILE A 14 -9.58 -8.99 -21.15
C ILE A 14 -8.97 -8.36 -22.41
N PHE A 15 -9.77 -7.65 -23.21
CA PHE A 15 -9.30 -6.98 -24.42
C PHE A 15 -8.22 -5.96 -24.11
N TRP A 16 -8.47 -5.03 -23.17
CA TRP A 16 -7.46 -4.04 -22.78
C TRP A 16 -6.22 -4.67 -22.16
N SER A 17 -6.37 -5.77 -21.42
CA SER A 17 -5.22 -6.52 -20.88
C SER A 17 -4.35 -7.09 -22.00
N LEU A 18 -4.96 -7.63 -23.06
CA LEU A 18 -4.23 -8.11 -24.25
C LEU A 18 -3.55 -6.97 -25.00
N VAL A 19 -4.24 -5.84 -25.19
CA VAL A 19 -3.67 -4.66 -25.85
C VAL A 19 -2.47 -4.14 -25.06
N ILE A 20 -2.57 -3.98 -23.74
CA ILE A 20 -1.45 -3.52 -22.90
C ILE A 20 -0.29 -4.51 -22.92
N LEU A 21 -0.57 -5.81 -23.01
CA LEU A 21 0.45 -6.86 -23.10
C LEU A 21 1.21 -6.81 -24.43
N VAL A 22 0.54 -6.50 -25.54
CA VAL A 22 1.13 -6.51 -26.89
C VAL A 22 1.66 -5.13 -27.31
N ALA A 23 1.04 -4.04 -26.85
CA ALA A 23 1.35 -2.66 -27.22
C ALA A 23 2.83 -2.27 -27.13
N PRO A 24 3.58 -2.57 -26.06
CA PRO A 24 4.99 -2.20 -25.98
C PRO A 24 5.87 -2.93 -27.01
N PHE A 25 5.37 -3.99 -27.64
CA PHE A 25 6.13 -4.85 -28.57
C PHE A 25 5.61 -4.77 -30.01
N ALA A 26 4.54 -4.02 -30.26
CA ALA A 26 3.87 -3.96 -31.55
C ALA A 26 4.79 -3.42 -32.65
N LEU A 27 5.58 -2.39 -32.35
CA LEU A 27 6.50 -1.80 -33.33
C LEU A 27 7.63 -2.76 -33.71
N GLU A 28 8.29 -3.36 -32.71
CA GLU A 28 9.43 -4.26 -32.91
C GLU A 28 9.03 -5.54 -33.63
N THR A 29 7.85 -6.09 -33.30
CA THR A 29 7.31 -7.28 -33.95
C THR A 29 6.88 -7.02 -35.39
N VAL A 30 6.30 -5.85 -35.70
CA VAL A 30 5.99 -5.45 -37.08
C VAL A 30 7.27 -5.27 -37.89
N MET A 31 8.28 -4.58 -37.36
CA MET A 31 9.57 -4.41 -38.04
C MET A 31 10.26 -5.76 -38.30
N LEU A 32 10.23 -6.68 -37.34
CA LEU A 32 10.79 -8.03 -37.51
C LEU A 32 10.01 -8.85 -38.55
N ALA A 33 8.69 -8.69 -38.61
CA ALA A 33 7.85 -9.39 -39.59
C ALA A 33 8.15 -8.91 -41.02
N GLU A 34 8.39 -7.62 -41.22
CA GLU A 34 8.78 -7.06 -42.52
C GLU A 34 10.20 -7.46 -42.93
N LEU A 35 11.14 -7.52 -41.98
CA LEU A 35 12.55 -7.79 -42.29
C LEU A 35 12.89 -9.29 -42.45
N ALA A 36 12.34 -10.13 -41.57
CA ALA A 36 12.72 -11.54 -41.43
C ALA A 36 11.56 -12.51 -41.71
N GLY A 37 10.38 -11.99 -42.03
CA GLY A 37 9.17 -12.78 -42.28
C GLY A 37 8.35 -13.03 -41.01
N ALA A 38 7.08 -13.38 -41.23
CA ALA A 38 6.10 -13.55 -40.16
C ALA A 38 6.45 -14.68 -39.18
N GLU A 39 7.08 -15.76 -39.65
CA GLU A 39 7.46 -16.91 -38.82
C GLU A 39 8.50 -16.53 -37.77
N PHE A 40 9.46 -15.67 -38.15
CA PHE A 40 10.50 -15.18 -37.25
C PHE A 40 9.93 -14.22 -36.20
N ALA A 41 8.99 -13.35 -36.59
CA ALA A 41 8.29 -12.46 -35.67
C ALA A 41 7.45 -13.23 -34.64
N ILE A 42 6.76 -14.31 -35.03
CA ILE A 42 6.02 -15.18 -34.12
C ILE A 42 6.97 -15.88 -33.14
N GLY A 43 8.08 -16.43 -33.62
CA GLY A 43 9.09 -17.07 -32.77
C GLY A 43 9.66 -16.10 -31.73
N PHE A 44 9.97 -14.87 -32.15
CA PHE A 44 10.43 -13.80 -31.27
C PHE A 44 9.38 -13.44 -30.22
N LEU A 45 8.12 -13.25 -30.62
CA LEU A 45 7.01 -12.94 -29.72
C LEU A 45 6.83 -14.02 -28.64
N LEU A 46 6.92 -15.30 -29.01
CA LEU A 46 6.80 -16.41 -28.07
C LEU A 46 7.96 -16.46 -27.06
N LEU A 47 9.20 -16.27 -27.52
CA LEU A 47 10.37 -16.19 -26.65
C LEU A 47 10.27 -15.03 -25.68
N TYR A 48 9.83 -13.87 -26.17
CA TYR A 48 9.68 -12.67 -25.39
C TYR A 48 8.56 -12.79 -24.34
N LEU A 49 7.43 -13.41 -24.72
CA LEU A 49 6.33 -13.70 -23.81
C LEU A 49 6.77 -14.64 -22.68
N LYS A 50 7.56 -15.67 -23.01
CA LYS A 50 8.13 -16.59 -22.02
C LYS A 50 9.02 -15.84 -21.01
N GLN A 51 9.93 -14.98 -21.49
CA GLN A 51 10.79 -14.18 -20.61
C GLN A 51 9.98 -13.22 -19.75
N SER A 52 8.98 -12.56 -20.34
CA SER A 52 8.08 -11.64 -19.64
C SER A 52 7.29 -12.32 -18.53
N MET A 53 6.75 -13.53 -18.79
CA MET A 53 6.06 -14.33 -17.78
C MET A 53 6.99 -14.75 -16.63
N LEU A 54 8.24 -15.13 -16.94
CA LEU A 54 9.23 -15.47 -15.90
C LEU A 54 9.57 -14.25 -15.03
N ALA A 55 9.80 -13.09 -15.66
CA ALA A 55 10.06 -11.83 -14.96
C ALA A 55 8.87 -11.42 -14.08
N LEU A 56 7.64 -11.58 -14.58
CA LEU A 56 6.42 -11.32 -13.81
C LEU A 56 6.33 -12.25 -12.60
N ARG A 57 6.55 -13.56 -12.79
CA ARG A 57 6.51 -14.55 -11.70
C ARG A 57 7.54 -14.22 -10.61
N ASP A 58 8.74 -13.82 -11.00
CA ASP A 58 9.79 -13.45 -10.05
C ASP A 58 9.48 -12.12 -9.34
N LYS A 59 8.90 -11.12 -10.03
CA LYS A 59 8.42 -9.89 -9.40
C LYS A 59 7.31 -10.18 -8.38
N VAL A 60 6.35 -11.06 -8.70
CA VAL A 60 5.29 -11.47 -7.77
C VAL A 60 5.88 -12.22 -6.57
N ALA A 61 6.84 -13.12 -6.79
CA ALA A 61 7.52 -13.81 -5.70
C ALA A 61 8.32 -12.85 -4.80
N ARG A 62 8.97 -11.83 -5.37
CA ARG A 62 9.62 -10.75 -4.62
C ARG A 62 8.62 -9.93 -3.83
N LEU A 63 7.49 -9.54 -4.42
CA LEU A 63 6.44 -8.80 -3.71
C LEU A 63 5.93 -9.57 -2.50
N LYS A 64 5.65 -10.87 -2.65
CA LYS A 64 5.24 -11.73 -1.53
C LYS A 64 6.29 -11.76 -0.42
N ARG A 65 7.57 -11.87 -0.76
CA ARG A 65 8.67 -11.83 0.21
C ARG A 65 8.74 -10.49 0.93
N TYR A 66 8.64 -9.37 0.21
CA TYR A 66 8.63 -8.03 0.81
C TYR A 66 7.45 -7.83 1.76
N LEU A 67 6.25 -8.26 1.37
CA LEU A 67 5.08 -8.19 2.24
C LEU A 67 5.28 -9.03 3.51
N GLY A 68 5.84 -10.23 3.39
CA GLY A 68 6.20 -11.07 4.54
C GLY A 68 7.20 -10.38 5.46
N SER A 69 8.30 -9.83 4.91
CA SER A 69 9.30 -9.11 5.70
C SER A 69 8.74 -7.86 6.36
N ILE A 70 7.89 -7.08 5.67
CA ILE A 70 7.24 -5.92 6.27
C ILE A 70 6.36 -6.35 7.44
N ALA A 71 5.55 -7.41 7.26
CA ALA A 71 4.70 -7.93 8.31
C ALA A 71 5.50 -8.41 9.53
N GLU A 72 6.62 -9.10 9.30
CA GLU A 72 7.53 -9.56 10.35
C GLU A 72 8.19 -8.39 11.09
N ILE A 73 8.65 -7.37 10.35
CA ILE A 73 9.22 -6.15 10.95
C ILE A 73 8.16 -5.41 11.76
N LEU A 74 6.93 -5.28 11.25
CA LEU A 74 5.84 -4.64 11.98
C LEU A 74 5.47 -5.41 13.25
N ALA A 75 5.39 -6.73 13.17
CA ALA A 75 5.07 -7.60 14.30
C ALA A 75 6.13 -7.52 15.40
N ASN A 76 7.41 -7.37 15.01
CA ASN A 76 8.53 -7.21 15.95
C ASN A 76 8.83 -5.75 16.30
N HIS A 77 8.06 -4.79 15.77
CA HIS A 77 8.28 -3.37 16.03
C HIS A 77 7.84 -3.04 17.46
N LEU A 78 8.71 -2.32 18.18
CA LEU A 78 8.57 -1.92 19.58
C LEU A 78 7.21 -1.27 19.90
N ALA A 79 6.68 -0.45 18.98
CA ALA A 79 5.35 0.19 19.09
C ALA A 79 4.16 -0.79 19.17
N PHE A 80 4.30 -2.02 18.66
CA PHE A 80 3.30 -3.09 18.73
C PHE A 80 3.62 -4.13 19.81
N SER A 81 4.73 -3.97 20.53
CA SER A 81 5.02 -4.80 21.70
C SER A 81 4.03 -4.47 22.82
N GLU A 82 3.31 -5.49 23.29
CA GLU A 82 2.25 -5.37 24.29
C GLU A 82 2.71 -4.59 25.53
N ARG A 83 3.95 -4.82 25.96
CA ARG A 83 4.55 -4.17 27.13
C ARG A 83 4.73 -2.66 26.96
N GLN A 84 5.12 -2.20 25.77
CA GLN A 84 5.32 -0.77 25.52
C GLN A 84 3.99 -0.06 25.28
N PHE A 85 3.07 -0.69 24.56
CA PHE A 85 1.72 -0.17 24.41
C PHE A 85 1.05 0.06 25.77
N LEU A 86 1.14 -0.92 26.69
CA LEU A 86 0.58 -0.78 28.04
C LEU A 86 1.23 0.35 28.83
N SER A 87 2.56 0.52 28.69
CA SER A 87 3.28 1.60 29.37
C SER A 87 2.91 2.99 28.84
N HIS A 88 2.75 3.15 27.52
CA HIS A 88 2.33 4.41 26.91
C HIS A 88 0.86 4.71 27.19
N ALA A 89 -0.02 3.71 27.13
CA ALA A 89 -1.42 3.85 27.47
C ALA A 89 -1.59 4.21 28.95
N GLY A 90 -0.87 3.51 29.85
CA GLY A 90 -0.88 3.80 31.28
C GLY A 90 -0.36 5.18 31.62
N PHE A 91 0.78 5.59 31.03
CA PHE A 91 1.32 6.93 31.22
C PHE A 91 0.38 8.01 30.69
N SER A 92 -0.21 7.81 29.51
CA SER A 92 -1.16 8.77 28.92
C SER A 92 -2.43 8.89 29.77
N LEU A 93 -2.93 7.77 30.29
CA LEU A 93 -4.10 7.76 31.17
C LEU A 93 -3.80 8.48 32.49
N ALA A 94 -2.63 8.23 33.08
CA ALA A 94 -2.18 8.93 34.28
C ALA A 94 -2.00 10.45 34.03
N ALA A 95 -1.41 10.82 32.89
CA ALA A 95 -1.25 12.22 32.51
C ALA A 95 -2.60 12.93 32.32
N ILE A 96 -3.60 12.26 31.75
CA ILE A 96 -4.96 12.82 31.64
C ILE A 96 -5.63 12.89 33.01
N ALA A 97 -5.58 11.83 33.81
CA ALA A 97 -6.21 11.76 35.12
C ALA A 97 -5.65 12.79 36.11
N LEU A 98 -4.33 13.02 36.08
CA LEU A 98 -3.64 13.97 36.96
C LEU A 98 -3.55 15.38 36.36
N GLY A 99 -3.44 15.49 35.04
CA GLY A 99 -3.31 16.77 34.35
C GLY A 99 -4.64 17.50 34.19
N SER A 100 -5.75 16.78 33.99
CA SER A 100 -7.06 17.41 33.81
C SER A 100 -7.56 18.20 35.03
N PRO A 101 -7.39 17.75 36.30
CA PRO A 101 -7.77 18.55 37.45
C PRO A 101 -6.88 19.78 37.63
N ILE A 102 -5.58 19.67 37.35
CA ILE A 102 -4.62 20.79 37.41
C ILE A 102 -4.97 21.82 36.34
N PHE A 103 -5.26 21.38 35.12
CA PHE A 103 -5.65 22.27 34.04
C PHE A 103 -7.01 22.92 34.31
N PHE A 104 -7.98 22.16 34.83
CA PHE A 104 -9.30 22.67 35.19
C PHE A 104 -9.22 23.73 36.29
N THR A 105 -8.42 23.48 37.33
CA THR A 105 -8.17 24.48 38.40
C THR A 105 -7.42 25.70 37.86
N ALA A 106 -6.41 25.52 37.02
CA ALA A 106 -5.67 26.64 36.42
C ALA A 106 -6.53 27.49 35.47
N VAL A 107 -7.45 26.90 34.70
CA VAL A 107 -8.25 27.66 33.73
C VAL A 107 -9.47 28.32 34.38
N ILE A 108 -10.10 27.66 35.36
CA ILE A 108 -11.37 28.15 35.94
C ILE A 108 -11.13 28.94 37.22
N TRP A 109 -10.27 28.47 38.11
CA TRP A 109 -10.07 29.11 39.42
C TRP A 109 -9.02 30.22 39.41
N TYR A 110 -8.00 30.13 38.56
CA TYR A 110 -6.99 31.19 38.47
C TYR A 110 -7.58 32.56 38.07
N PRO A 111 -8.47 32.67 37.06
CA PRO A 111 -9.08 33.97 36.72
C PRO A 111 -10.00 34.49 37.84
N VAL A 112 -10.71 33.59 38.54
CA VAL A 112 -11.60 33.95 39.66
C VAL A 112 -10.79 34.51 40.84
N LEU A 113 -9.65 33.89 41.17
CA LEU A 113 -8.75 34.39 42.22
C LEU A 113 -8.13 35.74 41.84
N VAL A 114 -7.67 35.88 40.60
CA VAL A 114 -7.07 37.14 40.12
C VAL A 114 -8.12 38.27 40.13
N THR A 115 -9.31 38.04 39.61
CA THR A 115 -10.37 39.07 39.57
C THR A 115 -10.93 39.42 40.95
N GLY A 116 -11.03 38.44 41.87
CA GLY A 116 -11.47 38.69 43.25
C GLY A 116 -10.46 39.43 44.12
N THR A 117 -9.18 39.47 43.73
CA THR A 117 -8.14 40.24 44.46
C THR A 117 -8.08 41.72 44.09
N TYR A 118 -8.75 42.15 43.02
CA TYR A 118 -8.76 43.54 42.53
C TYR A 118 -10.12 44.25 42.71
N THR A 119 -11.03 43.67 43.48
CA THR A 119 -12.28 44.27 43.97
C THR A 119 -12.24 44.44 45.47
#